data_AF-A0A933K4Z2-F1
#
_entry.id   AF-A0A933K4Z2-F1
#
_cell.length_a   1.000
_cell.length_b   1.000
_cell.length_c   1.000
_cell.angle_alpha   90.00
_cell.angle_beta   90.00
_cell.angle_gamma   90.00
#
_symmetry.space_group_name_H-M   'P 1'
#
loop_
_entity.id
_entity.type
_entity.pdbx_description
1 polymer ?
#
loop_
_entity_poly.entity_id
_entity_poly.type
_entity_poly.pdbx_seq_one_letter_code
_entity_poly.pdbx_strand_id
1 'polypeptide(L)'
;MATPSETHSQRPPRRKRYRGTHPRRFHEKYKELDPESYPGTVQKVLESGSTPAGTHRPICLEEVLQRLGPAPGEVAVDATLGYGGHARELLGRLLPGGHLIGLDADPLELSRTEARLRGLGYGPDCLTVCHGNFAGLPGVLARLGRESVDMVLADLGCSSMQLDNPDRGFSYKLPGPLDLRMNPRKGRPASVVLAGLDRGRLVELLADNADEPHAQRIADELVRARGQITTTTGLATLVRRALSGLPGPEREAARTASVRRVFQALRIAVNDEFSAIEALLRCLPGCLGPGGRLVVLTFHSGEDRRVKRALRNGFREGVYREIARDVVRPGAWEVRANPRASSAKLRWAIRA
;
A
#
# COMPACT_ATOMS: atom_id res chain seq x y z
N MET A 1 32.77 5.00 59.52
CA MET A 1 33.07 4.11 58.38
C MET A 1 31.81 3.99 57.55
N ALA A 2 31.75 4.70 56.42
CA ALA A 2 30.63 4.64 55.48
C ALA A 2 31.21 4.23 54.12
N THR A 3 30.80 3.07 53.62
CA THR A 3 31.12 2.56 52.29
C THR A 3 30.34 3.32 51.22
N PRO A 4 30.97 3.85 50.15
CA PRO A 4 30.24 4.43 49.04
C PRO A 4 29.68 3.33 48.13
N SER A 5 28.39 3.43 47.82
CA SER A 5 27.68 2.62 46.82
C SER A 5 28.18 2.96 45.41
N GLU A 6 28.73 1.98 44.71
CA GLU A 6 29.08 2.08 43.29
C GLU A 6 27.83 2.13 42.42
N THR A 7 27.53 3.30 41.84
CA THR A 7 26.58 3.41 40.73
C THR A 7 27.28 2.97 39.44
N HIS A 8 27.01 1.74 38.98
CA HIS A 8 27.36 1.29 37.64
C HIS A 8 26.65 2.15 36.58
N SER A 9 27.33 3.16 36.04
CA SER A 9 26.88 3.84 34.82
C SER A 9 27.05 2.89 33.64
N GLN A 10 25.94 2.32 33.17
CA GLN A 10 25.93 1.57 31.92
C GLN A 10 26.25 2.54 30.78
N ARG A 11 27.44 2.40 30.19
CA ARG A 11 27.84 3.16 28.99
C ARG A 11 26.75 3.00 27.92
N PRO A 12 26.24 4.10 27.33
CA PRO A 12 25.24 3.99 26.27
C PRO A 12 25.81 3.17 25.10
N PRO A 13 25.00 2.28 24.49
CA PRO A 13 25.46 1.37 23.45
C PRO A 13 26.10 2.15 22.30
N ARG A 14 27.27 1.68 21.86
CA ARG A 14 28.09 2.32 20.82
C ARG A 14 27.25 2.48 19.54
N ARG A 15 27.00 3.71 19.10
CA ARG A 15 26.19 4.04 17.91
C ARG A 15 26.68 3.22 16.71
N LYS A 16 25.83 2.35 16.17
CA LYS A 16 26.13 1.64 14.90
C LYS A 16 26.48 2.72 13.87
N ARG A 17 27.56 2.51 13.10
CA ARG A 17 27.96 3.35 11.97
C ARG A 17 27.75 2.55 10.69
N TYR A 18 27.36 3.21 9.59
CA TYR A 18 27.33 2.56 8.27
C TYR A 18 28.71 1.97 7.95
N ARG A 19 28.75 0.78 7.33
CA ARG A 19 29.98 0.24 6.71
C ARG A 19 30.25 0.98 5.38
N GLY A 20 30.48 2.29 5.45
CA GLY A 20 30.72 3.15 4.29
C GLY A 20 29.80 4.38 4.22
N THR A 21 29.98 5.22 3.22
CA THR A 21 29.20 6.46 3.03
C THR A 21 27.83 6.23 2.38
N HIS A 22 27.61 5.05 1.76
CA HIS A 22 26.41 4.71 1.00
C HIS A 22 25.96 3.26 1.31
N PRO A 23 25.08 3.02 2.30
CA PRO A 23 24.56 1.68 2.60
C PRO A 23 23.86 1.08 1.37
N ARG A 24 24.26 -0.14 0.99
CA ARG A 24 23.76 -0.81 -0.24
C ARG A 24 22.60 -1.76 0.04
N ARG A 25 22.45 -2.26 1.27
CA ARG A 25 21.39 -3.20 1.68
C ARG A 25 20.33 -2.51 2.54
N PHE A 26 19.07 -2.93 2.40
CA PHE A 26 17.95 -2.36 3.15
C PHE A 26 18.18 -2.36 4.67
N HIS A 27 18.60 -3.49 5.25
CA HIS A 27 18.90 -3.59 6.70
C HIS A 27 20.10 -2.74 7.16
N GLU A 28 20.97 -2.31 6.24
CA GLU A 28 22.08 -1.42 6.54
C GLU A 28 21.63 0.03 6.63
N LYS A 29 20.47 0.40 6.06
CA LYS A 29 19.90 1.76 6.02
C LYS A 29 19.15 2.14 7.30
N TYR A 30 19.61 1.70 8.47
CA TYR A 30 18.91 1.90 9.75
C TYR A 30 18.57 3.38 10.07
N LYS A 31 19.30 4.36 9.52
CA LYS A 31 18.97 5.79 9.70
C LYS A 31 17.86 6.28 8.76
N GLU A 32 17.67 5.63 7.62
CA GLU A 32 16.53 5.91 6.73
C GLU A 32 15.26 5.20 7.27
N LEU A 33 15.44 4.00 7.85
CA LEU A 33 14.38 3.17 8.44
C LEU A 33 13.80 3.71 9.75
N ASP A 34 14.51 4.64 10.39
CA ASP A 34 14.08 5.37 11.59
C ASP A 34 14.27 6.88 11.37
N PRO A 35 13.40 7.50 10.56
CA PRO A 35 13.57 8.88 10.12
C PRO A 35 13.44 9.89 11.26
N GLU A 36 12.74 9.55 12.34
CA GLU A 36 12.55 10.39 13.52
C GLU A 36 13.85 10.53 14.34
N SER A 37 14.64 9.46 14.43
CA SER A 37 15.94 9.48 15.13
C SER A 37 17.10 10.08 14.30
N TYR A 38 16.92 10.31 12.98
CA TYR A 38 18.01 10.73 12.08
C TYR A 38 17.59 11.76 10.98
N PRO A 39 17.03 12.93 11.35
CA PRO A 39 16.48 13.91 10.41
C PRO A 39 17.48 14.43 9.37
N GLY A 40 18.75 14.64 9.75
CA GLY A 40 19.79 15.11 8.81
C GLY A 40 20.18 14.12 7.71
N THR A 41 19.97 12.81 7.91
CA THR A 41 20.20 11.80 6.86
C THR A 41 19.03 11.74 5.89
N VAL A 42 17.80 11.94 6.39
CA VAL A 42 16.58 12.05 5.58
C VAL A 42 16.64 13.27 4.64
N GLN A 43 17.05 14.43 5.16
CA GLN A 43 17.13 15.67 4.39
C GLN A 43 18.10 15.56 3.19
N LYS A 44 19.26 14.93 3.38
CA LYS A 44 20.24 14.70 2.32
C LYS A 44 19.73 13.75 1.21
N VAL A 45 18.88 12.78 1.56
CA VAL A 45 18.26 11.88 0.56
C VAL A 45 17.14 12.61 -0.19
N LEU A 46 16.34 13.43 0.50
CA LEU A 46 15.31 14.28 -0.12
C LEU A 46 15.91 15.31 -1.09
N GLU A 47 17.04 15.95 -0.75
CA GLU A 47 17.78 16.89 -1.61
C GLU A 47 18.32 16.24 -2.89
N SER A 48 18.56 14.93 -2.88
CA SER A 48 18.96 14.17 -4.07
C SER A 48 17.78 13.66 -4.91
N GLY A 49 16.55 14.12 -4.61
CA GLY A 49 15.33 13.76 -5.34
C GLY A 49 14.88 12.31 -5.10
N SER A 50 15.44 11.63 -4.10
CA SER A 50 15.06 10.27 -3.71
C SER A 50 14.19 10.30 -2.46
N THR A 51 13.28 9.33 -2.33
CA THR A 51 12.55 9.11 -1.08
C THR A 51 13.40 8.19 -0.18
N PRO A 52 13.86 8.64 0.99
CA PRO A 52 14.60 7.77 1.90
C PRO A 52 13.81 6.51 2.28
N ALA A 53 14.50 5.37 2.30
CA ALA A 53 13.87 4.09 2.58
C ALA A 53 13.34 4.08 4.02
N GLY A 54 12.02 4.01 4.23
CA GLY A 54 11.41 4.20 5.56
C GLY A 54 10.67 5.53 5.72
N THR A 55 10.72 6.41 4.72
CA THR A 55 9.84 7.61 4.65
C THR A 55 8.75 7.39 3.61
N HIS A 56 7.54 7.88 3.91
CA HIS A 56 6.41 7.84 3.01
C HIS A 56 5.83 9.25 2.87
N ARG A 57 5.71 9.72 1.62
CA ARG A 57 4.93 10.91 1.29
C ARG A 57 3.56 10.43 0.77
N PRO A 58 2.46 10.88 1.39
CA PRO A 58 1.12 10.56 0.92
C PRO A 58 0.94 11.05 -0.53
N ILE A 59 0.19 10.30 -1.32
CA ILE A 59 0.01 10.55 -2.76
C ILE A 59 -1.29 11.33 -2.98
N CYS A 60 -1.26 12.34 -3.85
CA CYS A 60 -2.39 13.24 -4.09
C CYS A 60 -2.96 13.84 -2.79
N LEU A 61 -2.09 14.19 -1.83
CA LEU A 61 -2.53 14.62 -0.50
C LEU A 61 -3.47 15.83 -0.56
N GLU A 62 -3.10 16.85 -1.35
CA GLU A 62 -3.89 18.07 -1.46
C GLU A 62 -5.26 17.79 -2.09
N GLU A 63 -5.31 16.97 -3.13
CA GLU A 63 -6.55 16.58 -3.79
C GLU A 63 -7.42 15.70 -2.88
N VAL A 64 -6.83 14.79 -2.10
CA VAL A 64 -7.53 14.00 -1.09
C VAL A 64 -8.19 14.93 -0.07
N LEU A 65 -7.42 15.86 0.51
CA LEU A 65 -7.92 16.79 1.52
C LEU A 65 -8.98 17.74 0.96
N GLN A 66 -8.82 18.22 -0.28
CA GLN A 66 -9.80 19.06 -0.95
C GLN A 66 -11.14 18.33 -1.16
N ARG A 67 -11.10 17.05 -1.54
CA ARG A 67 -12.31 16.26 -1.83
C ARG A 67 -12.99 15.74 -0.57
N LEU A 68 -12.21 15.41 0.46
CA LEU A 68 -12.75 14.98 1.76
C LEU A 68 -13.19 16.15 2.63
N GLY A 69 -12.62 17.35 2.45
CA GLY A 69 -12.95 18.54 3.23
C GLY A 69 -13.09 18.29 4.73
N PRO A 70 -12.10 17.67 5.40
CA PRO A 70 -12.23 17.28 6.80
C PRO A 70 -12.38 18.50 7.71
N ALA A 71 -13.32 18.42 8.63
CA ALA A 71 -13.63 19.46 9.61
C ALA A 71 -13.59 18.93 11.06
N PRO A 72 -13.41 19.82 12.04
CA PRO A 72 -13.50 19.46 13.45
C PRO A 72 -14.81 18.75 13.80
N GLY A 73 -14.74 17.71 14.62
CA GLY A 73 -15.91 16.94 15.06
C GLY A 73 -16.32 15.79 14.13
N GLU A 74 -15.81 15.75 12.91
CA GLU A 74 -16.15 14.70 11.95
C GLU A 74 -15.44 13.37 12.24
N VAL A 75 -16.03 12.29 11.73
CA VAL A 75 -15.52 10.93 11.85
C VAL A 75 -15.04 10.45 10.49
N ALA A 76 -13.78 10.06 10.44
CA ALA A 76 -13.13 9.58 9.23
C ALA A 76 -12.71 8.13 9.34
N VAL A 77 -12.69 7.45 8.20
CA VAL A 77 -12.04 6.14 8.03
C VAL A 77 -10.87 6.30 7.07
N ASP A 78 -9.68 5.87 7.49
CA ASP A 78 -8.58 5.54 6.60
C ASP A 78 -8.54 4.02 6.46
N ALA A 79 -9.06 3.52 5.34
CA ALA A 79 -9.24 2.08 5.09
C ALA A 79 -7.93 1.34 4.78
N THR A 80 -6.83 2.07 4.63
CA THR A 80 -5.51 1.59 4.20
C THR A 80 -4.42 2.39 4.89
N LEU A 81 -4.43 2.33 6.23
CA LEU A 81 -3.66 3.21 7.09
C LEU A 81 -2.18 3.27 6.70
N GLY A 82 -1.57 2.14 6.32
CA GLY A 82 -0.24 2.07 5.77
C GLY A 82 0.81 2.70 6.70
N TYR A 83 1.53 3.71 6.19
CA TYR A 83 2.47 4.50 6.99
C TYR A 83 1.79 5.63 7.80
N GLY A 84 0.49 5.87 7.61
CA GLY A 84 -0.25 6.91 8.33
C GLY A 84 0.03 8.33 7.83
N GLY A 85 0.54 8.47 6.59
CA GLY A 85 0.80 9.78 5.99
C GLY A 85 -0.48 10.59 5.80
N HIS A 86 -1.52 10.00 5.19
CA HIS A 86 -2.83 10.62 5.07
C HIS A 86 -3.53 10.76 6.43
N ALA A 87 -3.52 9.71 7.24
CA ALA A 87 -4.08 9.71 8.59
C ALA A 87 -3.61 10.87 9.46
N ARG A 88 -2.30 11.19 9.46
CA ARG A 88 -1.75 12.31 10.23
C ARG A 88 -2.35 13.65 9.81
N GLU A 89 -2.49 13.88 8.51
CA GLU A 89 -3.04 15.12 7.96
C GLU A 89 -4.55 15.23 8.16
N LEU A 90 -5.26 14.08 8.13
CA LEU A 90 -6.68 14.01 8.50
C LEU A 90 -6.88 14.31 9.99
N LEU A 91 -6.16 13.62 10.88
CA LEU A 91 -6.26 13.81 12.34
C LEU A 91 -6.09 15.28 12.75
N GLY A 92 -5.10 15.97 12.20
CA GLY A 92 -4.87 17.38 12.50
C GLY A 92 -6.04 18.32 12.12
N ARG A 93 -6.92 17.89 11.20
CA ARG A 93 -8.08 18.68 10.71
C ARG A 93 -9.40 18.24 11.33
N LEU A 94 -9.49 16.99 11.78
CA LEU A 94 -10.65 16.45 12.50
C LEU A 94 -10.70 16.95 13.95
N LEU A 95 -9.57 17.40 14.48
CA LEU A 95 -9.51 17.95 15.84
C LEU A 95 -9.88 19.44 15.89
N PRO A 96 -10.50 19.90 17.00
CA PRO A 96 -10.95 19.11 18.16
C PRO A 96 -12.24 18.31 17.89
N GLY A 97 -12.47 17.26 18.68
CA GLY A 97 -13.75 16.54 18.75
C GLY A 97 -14.02 15.50 17.66
N GLY A 98 -13.22 15.45 16.59
CA GLY A 98 -13.33 14.44 15.55
C GLY A 98 -12.52 13.18 15.85
N HIS A 99 -12.72 12.16 15.01
CA HIS A 99 -12.19 10.81 15.24
C HIS A 99 -11.75 10.14 13.94
N LEU A 100 -10.55 9.56 13.92
CA LEU A 100 -10.06 8.73 12.82
C LEU A 100 -10.09 7.24 13.19
N ILE A 101 -10.66 6.43 12.31
CA ILE A 101 -10.61 4.96 12.36
C ILE A 101 -9.66 4.49 11.27
N GLY A 102 -8.48 4.00 11.65
CA GLY A 102 -7.49 3.47 10.72
C GLY A 102 -7.56 1.95 10.61
N LEU A 103 -7.65 1.41 9.40
CA LEU A 103 -7.60 -0.03 9.11
C LEU A 103 -6.38 -0.37 8.27
N ASP A 104 -5.72 -1.50 8.56
CA ASP A 104 -4.75 -2.09 7.65
C ASP A 104 -4.73 -3.62 7.78
N ALA A 105 -4.48 -4.31 6.68
CA ALA A 105 -4.36 -5.76 6.65
C ALA A 105 -2.98 -6.24 7.12
N ASP A 106 -1.94 -5.40 7.03
CA ASP A 106 -0.56 -5.71 7.37
C ASP A 106 -0.29 -5.53 8.87
N PRO A 107 -0.20 -6.63 9.65
CA PRO A 107 0.01 -6.52 11.10
C PRO A 107 1.41 -5.97 11.47
N LEU A 108 2.38 -6.04 10.55
CA LEU A 108 3.74 -5.58 10.83
C LEU A 108 3.83 -4.05 10.74
N GLU A 109 3.25 -3.47 9.70
CA GLU A 109 3.27 -2.02 9.51
C GLU A 109 2.23 -1.32 10.38
N LEU A 110 1.07 -1.94 10.62
CA LEU A 110 0.02 -1.37 11.46
C LEU A 110 0.52 -1.04 12.87
N SER A 111 1.22 -1.97 13.53
CA SER A 111 1.76 -1.76 14.88
C SER A 111 2.77 -0.61 14.95
N ARG A 112 3.61 -0.47 13.92
CA ARG A 112 4.59 0.62 13.81
C ARG A 112 3.91 1.96 13.57
N THR A 113 2.90 1.98 12.71
CA THR A 113 2.14 3.19 12.40
C THR A 113 1.30 3.64 13.57
N GLU A 114 0.68 2.73 14.32
CA GLU A 114 0.02 3.08 15.57
C GLU A 114 1.00 3.72 16.55
N ALA A 115 2.14 3.08 16.85
CA ALA A 115 3.13 3.63 17.76
C ALA A 115 3.60 5.04 17.35
N ARG A 116 3.80 5.27 16.04
CA ARG A 116 4.15 6.58 15.48
C ARG A 116 3.06 7.62 15.72
N LEU A 117 1.81 7.30 15.39
CA LEU A 117 0.69 8.23 15.59
C LEU A 117 0.45 8.51 17.09
N ARG A 118 0.59 7.50 17.96
CA ARG A 118 0.54 7.70 19.43
C ARG A 118 1.67 8.61 19.91
N GLY A 119 2.88 8.43 19.39
CA GLY A 119 4.05 9.27 19.71
C GLY A 119 3.87 10.75 19.33
N LEU A 120 3.02 11.03 18.34
CA LEU A 120 2.62 12.40 17.96
C LEU A 120 1.51 13.00 18.85
N GLY A 121 1.03 12.26 19.85
CA GLY A 121 0.01 12.72 20.79
C GLY A 121 -1.43 12.34 20.41
N TYR A 122 -1.65 11.54 19.36
CA TYR A 122 -3.00 11.10 18.98
C TYR A 122 -3.48 9.94 19.85
N GLY A 123 -4.24 10.27 20.90
CA GLY A 123 -4.79 9.33 21.88
C GLY A 123 -6.02 8.56 21.41
N PRO A 124 -6.54 7.64 22.24
CA PRO A 124 -7.73 6.83 21.93
C PRO A 124 -9.01 7.65 21.78
N ASP A 125 -9.00 8.89 22.27
CA ASP A 125 -10.05 9.90 22.14
C ASP A 125 -10.25 10.40 20.71
N CYS A 126 -9.22 10.32 19.85
CA CYS A 126 -9.29 10.77 18.45
C CYS A 126 -8.81 9.75 17.43
N LEU A 127 -8.21 8.64 17.86
CA LEU A 127 -7.67 7.61 16.97
C LEU A 127 -7.97 6.19 17.45
N THR A 128 -8.65 5.43 16.61
CA THR A 128 -8.81 3.97 16.75
C THR A 128 -8.09 3.25 15.61
N VAL A 129 -7.18 2.33 15.95
CA VAL A 129 -6.45 1.51 14.96
C VAL A 129 -6.98 0.08 15.00
N CYS A 130 -7.34 -0.46 13.84
CA CYS A 130 -7.96 -1.77 13.68
C CYS A 130 -7.17 -2.65 12.71
N HIS A 131 -6.73 -3.83 13.17
CA HIS A 131 -6.18 -4.83 12.26
C HIS A 131 -7.31 -5.51 11.48
N GLY A 132 -7.31 -5.36 10.16
CA GLY A 132 -8.36 -5.92 9.32
C GLY A 132 -8.24 -5.48 7.87
N ASN A 133 -8.84 -6.28 6.98
CA ASN A 133 -9.04 -5.86 5.60
C ASN A 133 -10.24 -4.90 5.52
N PHE A 134 -10.14 -3.87 4.69
CA PHE A 134 -11.21 -2.88 4.50
C PHE A 134 -12.55 -3.48 4.03
N ALA A 135 -12.57 -4.69 3.47
CA ALA A 135 -13.79 -5.42 3.15
C ALA A 135 -14.64 -5.72 4.40
N GLY A 136 -14.02 -5.71 5.58
CA GLY A 136 -14.68 -5.86 6.88
C GLY A 136 -15.11 -4.56 7.54
N LEU A 137 -15.07 -3.42 6.84
CA LEU A 137 -15.40 -2.10 7.40
C LEU A 137 -16.76 -2.06 8.14
N PRO A 138 -17.86 -2.65 7.64
CA PRO A 138 -19.14 -2.65 8.35
C PRO A 138 -19.05 -3.29 9.74
N GLY A 139 -18.31 -4.40 9.87
CA GLY A 139 -18.11 -5.07 11.14
C GLY A 139 -17.24 -4.29 12.11
N VAL A 140 -16.30 -3.48 11.60
CA VAL A 140 -15.51 -2.54 12.42
C VAL A 140 -16.40 -1.42 12.95
N LEU A 141 -17.20 -0.78 12.09
CA LEU A 141 -18.13 0.28 12.50
C LEU A 141 -19.14 -0.22 13.55
N ALA A 142 -19.75 -1.39 13.31
CA ALA A 142 -20.69 -2.01 14.25
C ALA A 142 -20.06 -2.27 15.63
N ARG A 143 -18.82 -2.78 15.68
CA ARG A 143 -18.09 -3.00 16.94
C ARG A 143 -17.81 -1.70 17.70
N LEU A 144 -17.62 -0.61 16.97
CA LEU A 144 -17.40 0.72 17.54
C LEU A 144 -18.71 1.45 17.84
N GLY A 145 -19.87 0.80 17.66
CA GLY A 145 -21.18 1.42 17.88
C GLY A 145 -21.49 2.56 16.91
N ARG A 146 -20.91 2.53 15.70
CA ARG A 146 -21.09 3.56 14.67
C ARG A 146 -21.94 3.02 13.53
N GLU A 147 -23.02 3.72 13.21
CA GLU A 147 -23.86 3.38 12.06
C GLU A 147 -23.20 3.84 10.75
N SER A 148 -22.64 5.05 10.75
CA SER A 148 -21.98 5.63 9.58
C SER A 148 -20.82 6.56 9.98
N VAL A 149 -20.06 7.00 8.97
CA VAL A 149 -18.99 7.99 9.08
C VAL A 149 -19.16 9.11 8.05
N ASP A 150 -18.50 10.24 8.29
CA ASP A 150 -18.55 11.42 7.42
C ASP A 150 -17.63 11.28 6.22
N MET A 151 -16.56 10.50 6.36
CA MET A 151 -15.61 10.32 5.27
C MET A 151 -14.89 8.97 5.28
N VAL A 152 -14.57 8.49 4.09
CA VAL A 152 -13.74 7.30 3.87
C VAL A 152 -12.65 7.61 2.85
N LEU A 153 -11.40 7.34 3.22
CA LEU A 153 -10.25 7.28 2.33
C LEU A 153 -9.85 5.82 2.12
N ALA A 154 -9.60 5.43 0.87
CA ALA A 154 -8.98 4.14 0.53
C ALA A 154 -7.83 4.35 -0.47
N ASP A 155 -6.60 4.21 -0.01
CA ASP A 155 -5.36 4.22 -0.79
C ASP A 155 -4.96 2.78 -1.17
N LEU A 156 -5.49 2.29 -2.29
CA LEU A 156 -5.41 0.88 -2.66
C LEU A 156 -4.00 0.46 -3.09
N GLY A 157 -3.63 -0.80 -2.85
CA GLY A 157 -2.36 -1.36 -3.32
C GLY A 157 -1.33 -1.55 -2.20
N CYS A 158 -0.04 -1.53 -2.57
CA CYS A 158 1.05 -1.83 -1.64
C CYS A 158 1.59 -0.59 -0.96
N SER A 159 1.91 -0.72 0.32
CA SER A 159 2.67 0.31 1.01
C SER A 159 4.11 0.36 0.51
N SER A 160 4.69 1.55 0.62
CA SER A 160 6.11 1.79 0.42
C SER A 160 6.99 0.83 1.24
N MET A 161 6.59 0.56 2.48
CA MET A 161 7.34 -0.29 3.41
C MET A 161 7.38 -1.76 2.95
N GLN A 162 6.28 -2.23 2.34
CA GLN A 162 6.22 -3.57 1.74
C GLN A 162 7.14 -3.70 0.53
N LEU A 163 7.18 -2.69 -0.33
CA LEU A 163 8.02 -2.67 -1.53
C LEU A 163 9.51 -2.53 -1.22
N ASP A 164 9.84 -1.76 -0.20
CA ASP A 164 11.23 -1.45 0.17
C ASP A 164 11.89 -2.58 0.97
N ASN A 165 11.12 -3.36 1.74
CA ASN A 165 11.62 -4.50 2.50
C ASN A 165 11.72 -5.76 1.61
N PRO A 166 12.94 -6.24 1.27
CA PRO A 166 13.11 -7.42 0.42
C PRO A 166 12.53 -8.70 1.02
N ASP A 167 12.49 -8.81 2.36
CA ASP A 167 11.97 -9.99 3.06
C ASP A 167 10.46 -10.18 2.84
N ARG A 168 9.76 -9.13 2.39
CA ARG A 168 8.33 -9.18 2.04
C ARG A 168 8.07 -9.69 0.62
N GLY A 169 9.09 -9.70 -0.24
CA GLY A 169 8.99 -10.28 -1.57
C GLY A 169 8.21 -9.46 -2.62
N PHE A 170 7.82 -8.22 -2.34
CA PHE A 170 7.03 -7.40 -3.28
C PHE A 170 7.83 -6.82 -4.45
N SER A 171 9.17 -6.82 -4.36
CA SER A 171 10.05 -6.23 -5.37
C SER A 171 10.90 -7.30 -6.05
N TYR A 172 10.99 -7.21 -7.37
CA TYR A 172 11.89 -8.02 -8.20
C TYR A 172 13.28 -7.37 -8.37
N LYS A 173 13.51 -6.19 -7.78
CA LYS A 173 14.79 -5.47 -7.90
C LYS A 173 15.87 -6.05 -6.98
N LEU A 174 15.46 -6.57 -5.83
CA LEU A 174 16.33 -7.19 -4.84
C LEU A 174 15.88 -8.64 -4.60
N PRO A 175 16.81 -9.57 -4.36
CA PRO A 175 16.46 -10.94 -4.03
C PRO A 175 15.74 -10.98 -2.67
N GLY A 176 14.63 -11.70 -2.63
CA GLY A 176 13.83 -11.98 -1.44
C GLY A 176 12.96 -13.21 -1.67
N PRO A 177 12.30 -13.74 -0.62
CA PRO A 177 11.35 -14.85 -0.77
C PRO A 177 10.20 -14.42 -1.68
N LEU A 178 9.69 -15.33 -2.51
CA LEU A 178 8.48 -15.09 -3.30
C LEU A 178 7.24 -15.24 -2.40
N ASP A 179 6.94 -14.21 -1.61
CA ASP A 179 5.85 -14.19 -0.64
C ASP A 179 4.63 -13.39 -1.13
N LEU A 180 4.77 -12.07 -1.36
CA LEU A 180 3.71 -11.17 -1.81
C LEU A 180 2.49 -11.02 -0.89
N ARG A 181 2.45 -11.64 0.30
CA ARG A 181 1.34 -11.44 1.24
C ARG A 181 1.44 -10.08 1.94
N MET A 182 0.36 -9.32 1.89
CA MET A 182 0.18 -8.12 2.70
C MET A 182 0.09 -8.47 4.19
N ASN A 183 -0.60 -9.56 4.51
CA ASN A 183 -0.59 -10.16 5.85
C ASN A 183 0.26 -11.46 5.85
N PRO A 184 1.52 -11.42 6.30
CA PRO A 184 2.38 -12.61 6.29
C PRO A 184 1.93 -13.71 7.26
N ARG A 185 0.98 -13.43 8.17
CA ARG A 185 0.44 -14.38 9.15
C ARG A 185 -0.75 -15.19 8.63
N LYS A 186 -1.29 -14.87 7.44
CA LYS A 186 -2.49 -15.50 6.88
C LYS A 186 -2.30 -15.83 5.40
N GLY A 187 -2.92 -16.91 4.94
CA GLY A 187 -2.90 -17.30 3.54
C GLY A 187 -1.56 -17.93 3.10
N ARG A 188 -1.45 -18.21 1.81
CA ARG A 188 -0.32 -18.94 1.21
C ARG A 188 0.61 -17.94 0.50
N PRO A 189 1.94 -18.04 0.65
CA PRO A 189 2.87 -17.19 -0.09
C PRO A 189 2.78 -17.47 -1.60
N ALA A 190 3.20 -16.50 -2.41
CA ALA A 190 3.15 -16.55 -3.86
C ALA A 190 3.87 -17.75 -4.46
N SER A 191 4.98 -18.20 -3.88
CA SER A 191 5.69 -19.42 -4.28
C SER A 191 4.78 -20.66 -4.20
N VAL A 192 4.01 -20.77 -3.12
CA VAL A 192 3.11 -21.88 -2.85
C VAL A 192 1.84 -21.79 -3.70
N VAL A 193 1.32 -20.57 -3.92
CA VAL A 193 0.20 -20.34 -4.85
C VAL A 193 0.62 -20.74 -6.27
N LEU A 194 1.75 -20.23 -6.74
CA LEU A 194 2.28 -20.49 -8.08
C LEU A 194 2.56 -21.98 -8.31
N ALA A 195 3.08 -22.69 -7.31
CA ALA A 195 3.32 -24.13 -7.39
C ALA A 195 2.03 -24.95 -7.56
N GLY A 196 0.88 -24.43 -7.12
CA GLY A 196 -0.41 -25.10 -7.20
C GLY A 196 -1.22 -24.82 -8.47
N LEU A 197 -0.81 -23.87 -9.31
CA LEU A 197 -1.56 -23.49 -10.52
C LEU A 197 -1.16 -24.33 -11.71
N ASP A 198 -2.14 -24.90 -12.41
CA ASP A 198 -1.96 -25.45 -13.74
C ASP A 198 -1.72 -24.36 -14.80
N ARG A 199 -1.37 -24.79 -16.01
CA ARG A 199 -1.11 -23.88 -17.13
C ARG A 199 -2.32 -23.00 -17.43
N GLY A 200 -3.53 -23.56 -17.48
CA GLY A 200 -4.75 -22.85 -17.82
C GLY A 200 -5.05 -21.76 -16.80
N ARG A 201 -5.03 -22.13 -15.51
CA ARG A 201 -5.22 -21.20 -14.39
C ARG A 201 -4.16 -20.12 -14.33
N LEU A 202 -2.92 -20.42 -14.70
CA LEU A 202 -1.86 -19.43 -14.76
C LEU A 202 -2.06 -18.43 -15.91
N VAL A 203 -2.53 -18.89 -17.07
CA VAL A 203 -2.91 -17.99 -18.18
C VAL A 203 -4.06 -17.07 -17.78
N GLU A 204 -5.12 -17.62 -17.20
CA GLU A 204 -6.27 -16.87 -16.69
C GLU A 204 -5.83 -15.83 -15.67
N LEU A 205 -5.06 -16.22 -14.66
CA LEU A 205 -4.55 -15.33 -13.63
C LEU A 205 -3.74 -14.16 -14.22
N LEU A 206 -2.83 -14.43 -15.17
CA LEU A 206 -1.99 -13.40 -15.77
C LEU A 206 -2.81 -12.44 -16.66
N ALA A 207 -3.81 -12.95 -17.37
CA ALA A 207 -4.70 -12.15 -18.20
C ALA A 207 -5.65 -11.31 -17.33
N ASP A 208 -6.39 -11.93 -16.42
CA ASP A 208 -7.49 -11.29 -15.67
C ASP A 208 -6.97 -10.28 -14.64
N ASN A 209 -5.81 -10.55 -14.03
CA ASN A 209 -5.27 -9.69 -12.98
C ASN A 209 -4.34 -8.59 -13.48
N ALA A 210 -3.74 -8.74 -14.67
CA ALA A 210 -2.73 -7.80 -15.15
C ALA A 210 -2.76 -7.49 -16.65
N ASP A 211 -3.74 -7.99 -17.41
CA ASP A 211 -3.85 -7.82 -18.85
C ASP A 211 -2.52 -8.21 -19.57
N GLU A 212 -1.86 -9.31 -19.13
CA GLU A 212 -0.53 -9.70 -19.65
C GLU A 212 -0.60 -10.28 -21.08
N PRO A 213 -0.06 -9.58 -22.10
CA PRO A 213 -0.20 -9.99 -23.50
C PRO A 213 0.53 -11.29 -23.84
N HIS A 214 1.54 -11.68 -23.06
CA HIS A 214 2.31 -12.90 -23.28
C HIS A 214 1.98 -13.99 -22.26
N ALA A 215 0.78 -13.96 -21.67
CA ALA A 215 0.36 -14.88 -20.60
C ALA A 215 0.62 -16.35 -20.92
N GLN A 216 0.32 -16.80 -22.15
CA GLN A 216 0.56 -18.18 -22.57
C GLN A 216 2.05 -18.58 -22.52
N ARG A 217 2.93 -17.78 -23.14
CA ARG A 217 4.38 -18.05 -23.17
C ARG A 217 5.00 -18.02 -21.78
N ILE A 218 4.56 -17.08 -20.94
CA ILE A 218 5.03 -16.97 -19.56
C ILE A 218 4.54 -18.18 -18.76
N ALA A 219 3.27 -18.57 -18.90
CA ALA A 219 2.72 -19.72 -18.19
C ALA A 219 3.46 -21.02 -18.53
N ASP A 220 3.81 -21.23 -19.81
CA ASP A 220 4.60 -22.38 -20.24
C ASP A 220 5.94 -22.48 -19.51
N GLU A 221 6.66 -21.37 -19.40
CA GLU A 221 7.96 -21.32 -18.73
C GLU A 221 7.84 -21.51 -17.21
N LEU A 222 6.83 -20.90 -16.60
CA LEU A 222 6.60 -21.00 -15.15
C LEU A 222 6.15 -22.41 -14.72
N VAL A 223 5.35 -23.10 -15.55
CA VAL A 223 4.93 -24.49 -15.29
C VAL A 223 6.11 -25.45 -15.36
N ARG A 224 7.06 -25.24 -16.30
CA ARG A 224 8.29 -26.07 -16.38
C ARG A 224 9.17 -25.95 -15.14
N ALA A 225 9.19 -24.78 -14.52
CA ALA A 225 9.96 -24.51 -13.30
C ALA A 225 9.13 -24.67 -12.01
N ARG A 226 7.95 -25.31 -12.09
CA ARG A 226 7.03 -25.46 -10.95
C ARG A 226 7.74 -26.06 -9.74
N GLY A 227 7.45 -25.50 -8.56
CA GLY A 227 8.04 -25.94 -7.29
C GLY A 227 9.48 -25.47 -7.04
N GLN A 228 10.14 -24.88 -8.05
CA GLN A 228 11.51 -24.37 -7.93
C GLN A 228 11.57 -22.84 -7.75
N ILE A 229 10.44 -22.14 -7.95
CA ILE A 229 10.35 -20.68 -7.91
C ILE A 229 10.15 -20.20 -6.47
N THR A 230 11.25 -20.01 -5.75
CA THR A 230 11.23 -19.63 -4.33
C THR A 230 11.61 -18.17 -4.08
N THR A 231 12.19 -17.48 -5.07
CA THR A 231 12.69 -16.10 -4.93
C THR A 231 12.10 -15.16 -5.98
N THR A 232 12.04 -13.88 -5.63
CA THR A 232 11.56 -12.81 -6.51
C THR A 232 12.42 -12.69 -7.78
N THR A 233 13.74 -12.74 -7.65
CA THR A 233 14.68 -12.68 -8.78
C THR A 233 14.64 -13.94 -9.64
N GLY A 234 14.37 -15.10 -9.04
CA GLY A 234 14.13 -16.35 -9.77
C GLY A 234 12.91 -16.24 -10.69
N LEU A 235 11.76 -15.79 -10.15
CA LEU A 235 10.56 -15.53 -10.94
C LEU A 235 10.83 -14.53 -12.07
N ALA A 236 11.46 -13.39 -11.75
CA ALA A 236 11.75 -12.35 -12.74
C ALA A 236 12.68 -12.86 -13.86
N THR A 237 13.61 -13.76 -13.56
CA THR A 237 14.49 -14.40 -14.54
C THR A 237 13.71 -15.30 -15.48
N LEU A 238 12.79 -16.10 -14.96
CA LEU A 238 11.96 -16.99 -15.78
C LEU A 238 11.02 -16.21 -16.71
N VAL A 239 10.36 -15.17 -16.21
CA VAL A 239 9.52 -14.28 -17.05
C VAL A 239 10.36 -13.67 -18.18
N ARG A 240 11.57 -13.19 -17.85
CA ARG A 240 12.52 -12.65 -18.83
C ARG A 240 13.02 -13.68 -19.83
N ARG A 241 13.13 -14.96 -19.44
CA ARG A 241 13.52 -16.07 -20.30
C ARG A 241 12.40 -16.47 -21.26
N ALA A 242 11.15 -16.51 -20.77
CA ALA A 242 9.97 -16.80 -21.59
C ALA A 242 9.82 -15.85 -22.79
N LEU A 243 10.37 -14.64 -22.67
CA LEU A 243 10.28 -13.57 -23.66
C LEU A 243 11.60 -13.27 -24.37
N SER A 244 12.62 -14.12 -24.24
CA SER A 244 13.94 -13.91 -24.87
C SER A 244 13.88 -13.87 -26.40
N GLY A 245 12.95 -14.63 -27.00
CA GLY A 245 12.75 -14.72 -28.45
C GLY A 245 11.91 -13.60 -29.07
N LEU A 246 11.52 -12.56 -28.32
CA LEU A 246 10.81 -11.42 -28.93
C LEU A 246 11.75 -10.62 -29.86
N PRO A 247 11.33 -10.31 -31.10
CA PRO A 247 12.11 -9.47 -32.01
C PRO A 247 11.99 -7.99 -31.66
N GLY A 248 12.92 -7.19 -32.18
CA GLY A 248 12.81 -5.73 -32.19
C GLY A 248 13.43 -5.00 -30.98
N PRO A 249 13.61 -3.67 -31.12
CA PRO A 249 14.29 -2.84 -30.13
C PRO A 249 13.50 -2.71 -28.82
N GLU A 250 12.17 -2.89 -28.85
CA GLU A 250 11.28 -2.76 -27.68
C GLU A 250 11.27 -3.99 -26.77
N ARG A 251 12.01 -5.07 -27.11
CA ARG A 251 12.03 -6.32 -26.34
C ARG A 251 12.29 -6.10 -24.85
N GLU A 252 13.26 -5.25 -24.49
CA GLU A 252 13.60 -5.08 -23.08
C GLU A 252 12.54 -4.31 -22.30
N ALA A 253 11.87 -3.36 -22.96
CA ALA A 253 10.72 -2.67 -22.39
C ALA A 253 9.56 -3.65 -22.17
N ALA A 254 9.26 -4.50 -23.16
CA ALA A 254 8.26 -5.55 -23.04
C ALA A 254 8.57 -6.53 -21.90
N ARG A 255 9.83 -7.02 -21.80
CA ARG A 255 10.28 -7.90 -20.71
C ARG A 255 10.10 -7.24 -19.34
N THR A 256 10.49 -5.98 -19.20
CA THR A 256 10.36 -5.24 -17.95
C THR A 256 8.89 -5.03 -17.59
N ALA A 257 8.03 -4.71 -18.57
CA ALA A 257 6.59 -4.58 -18.37
C ALA A 257 5.95 -5.91 -17.94
N SER A 258 6.31 -7.02 -18.57
CA SER A 258 5.78 -8.34 -18.21
C SER A 258 6.24 -8.80 -16.82
N VAL A 259 7.48 -8.50 -16.41
CA VAL A 259 7.91 -8.77 -15.02
C VAL A 259 7.01 -8.01 -14.03
N ARG A 260 6.70 -6.73 -14.30
CA ARG A 260 5.79 -5.94 -13.45
C ARG A 260 4.39 -6.55 -13.41
N ARG A 261 3.82 -6.90 -14.57
CA ARG A 261 2.47 -7.47 -14.69
C ARG A 261 2.36 -8.84 -14.01
N VAL A 262 3.36 -9.71 -14.15
CA VAL A 262 3.37 -11.03 -13.47
C VAL A 262 3.39 -10.86 -11.95
N PHE A 263 4.22 -9.95 -11.43
CA PHE A 263 4.24 -9.66 -9.99
C PHE A 263 2.91 -9.07 -9.51
N GLN A 264 2.33 -8.13 -10.27
CA GLN A 264 1.01 -7.57 -10.00
C GLN A 264 -0.07 -8.67 -9.98
N ALA A 265 -0.10 -9.54 -11.00
CA ALA A 265 -1.11 -10.59 -11.14
C ALA A 265 -1.08 -11.58 -9.98
N LEU A 266 0.13 -12.01 -9.58
CA LEU A 266 0.33 -12.90 -8.44
C LEU A 266 -0.02 -12.19 -7.12
N ARG A 267 0.36 -10.92 -6.96
CA ARG A 267 0.02 -10.13 -5.77
C ARG A 267 -1.50 -10.04 -5.58
N ILE A 268 -2.21 -9.70 -6.65
CA ILE A 268 -3.68 -9.62 -6.66
C ILE A 268 -4.29 -10.97 -6.26
N ALA A 269 -3.79 -12.07 -6.81
CA ALA A 269 -4.29 -13.41 -6.49
C ALA A 269 -3.99 -13.83 -5.05
N VAL A 270 -2.79 -13.55 -4.54
CA VAL A 270 -2.36 -13.91 -3.18
C VAL A 270 -3.16 -13.16 -2.11
N ASN A 271 -3.53 -11.92 -2.38
CA ASN A 271 -4.22 -11.05 -1.42
C ASN A 271 -5.71 -10.89 -1.70
N ASP A 272 -6.24 -11.56 -2.73
CA ASP A 272 -7.64 -11.46 -3.16
C ASP A 272 -8.09 -9.98 -3.34
N GLU A 273 -7.19 -9.16 -3.91
CA GLU A 273 -7.32 -7.69 -3.89
C GLU A 273 -8.60 -7.21 -4.57
N PHE A 274 -8.96 -7.82 -5.70
CA PHE A 274 -10.15 -7.45 -6.45
C PHE A 274 -11.44 -7.77 -5.69
N SER A 275 -11.53 -8.95 -5.08
CA SER A 275 -12.70 -9.31 -4.29
C SER A 275 -12.83 -8.41 -3.06
N ALA A 276 -11.72 -8.07 -2.41
CA ALA A 276 -11.70 -7.13 -1.31
C ALA A 276 -12.20 -5.74 -1.74
N ILE A 277 -11.68 -5.20 -2.86
CA ILE A 277 -12.09 -3.89 -3.39
C ILE A 277 -13.58 -3.90 -3.73
N GLU A 278 -14.06 -4.95 -4.38
CA GLU A 278 -15.48 -5.07 -4.72
C GLU A 278 -16.36 -5.19 -3.46
N ALA A 279 -15.90 -5.88 -2.41
CA ALA A 279 -16.60 -5.93 -1.13
C ALA A 279 -16.67 -4.56 -0.45
N LEU A 280 -15.57 -3.81 -0.42
CA LEU A 280 -15.55 -2.42 0.06
C LEU A 280 -16.56 -1.56 -0.72
N LEU A 281 -16.45 -1.55 -2.05
CA LEU A 281 -17.31 -0.73 -2.91
C LEU A 281 -18.81 -1.04 -2.73
N ARG A 282 -19.17 -2.29 -2.44
CA ARG A 282 -20.54 -2.69 -2.13
C ARG A 282 -21.02 -2.18 -0.77
N CYS A 283 -20.16 -2.11 0.25
CA CYS A 283 -20.57 -1.74 1.59
C CYS A 283 -20.48 -0.22 1.88
N LEU A 284 -19.66 0.52 1.13
CA LEU A 284 -19.49 1.97 1.28
C LEU A 284 -20.80 2.77 1.39
N PRO A 285 -21.85 2.49 0.59
CA PRO A 285 -23.13 3.20 0.68
C PRO A 285 -23.81 3.13 2.06
N GLY A 286 -23.61 2.03 2.79
CA GLY A 286 -24.14 1.83 4.14
C GLY A 286 -23.19 2.29 5.24
N CYS A 287 -21.92 2.54 4.92
CA CYS A 287 -20.93 3.06 5.87
C CYS A 287 -20.86 4.59 5.87
N LEU A 288 -21.32 5.26 4.81
CA LEU A 288 -21.31 6.72 4.69
C LEU A 288 -22.68 7.31 5.04
N GLY A 289 -22.69 8.32 5.92
CA GLY A 289 -23.89 9.09 6.20
C GLY A 289 -24.30 9.97 5.01
N PRO A 290 -25.52 10.53 4.98
CA PRO A 290 -25.91 11.50 3.96
C PRO A 290 -24.91 12.66 3.88
N GLY A 291 -24.44 12.99 2.67
CA GLY A 291 -23.37 13.96 2.47
C GLY A 291 -21.96 13.52 2.83
N GLY A 292 -21.78 12.27 3.26
CA GLY A 292 -20.49 11.65 3.51
C GLY A 292 -19.64 11.55 2.24
N ARG A 293 -18.32 11.68 2.40
CA ARG A 293 -17.37 11.86 1.29
C ARG A 293 -16.42 10.68 1.16
N LEU A 294 -16.29 10.18 -0.05
CA LEU A 294 -15.41 9.07 -0.39
C LEU A 294 -14.27 9.57 -1.27
N VAL A 295 -13.04 9.16 -0.96
CA VAL A 295 -11.90 9.24 -1.88
C VAL A 295 -11.25 7.86 -1.99
N VAL A 296 -10.98 7.44 -3.22
CA VAL A 296 -10.27 6.20 -3.53
C VAL A 296 -9.10 6.50 -4.45
N LEU A 297 -7.89 6.13 -4.03
CA LEU A 297 -6.70 6.12 -4.87
C LEU A 297 -6.48 4.70 -5.42
N THR A 298 -6.14 4.63 -6.70
CA THR A 298 -5.85 3.39 -7.43
C THR A 298 -4.56 3.54 -8.21
N PHE A 299 -3.82 2.45 -8.41
CA PHE A 299 -2.49 2.47 -9.02
C PHE A 299 -2.39 1.65 -10.30
N HIS A 300 -3.41 0.88 -10.64
CA HIS A 300 -3.50 0.20 -11.93
C HIS A 300 -4.92 0.20 -12.52
N SER A 301 -4.99 -0.18 -13.80
CA SER A 301 -6.23 -0.17 -14.59
C SER A 301 -7.33 -1.06 -13.99
N GLY A 302 -6.97 -2.23 -13.46
CA GLY A 302 -7.90 -3.19 -12.88
C GLY A 302 -8.65 -2.67 -11.64
N GLU A 303 -7.97 -1.94 -10.77
CA GLU A 303 -8.58 -1.26 -9.61
C GLU A 303 -9.47 -0.09 -10.08
N ASP A 304 -8.89 0.83 -10.88
CA ASP A 304 -9.56 2.05 -11.36
C ASP A 304 -10.85 1.73 -12.12
N ARG A 305 -10.85 0.67 -12.93
CA ARG A 305 -12.04 0.21 -13.66
C ARG A 305 -13.17 -0.23 -12.73
N ARG A 306 -12.85 -0.92 -11.62
CA ARG A 306 -13.82 -1.38 -10.62
C ARG A 306 -14.42 -0.22 -9.85
N VAL A 307 -13.56 0.69 -9.37
CA VAL A 307 -13.99 1.91 -8.67
C VAL A 307 -14.87 2.76 -9.60
N LYS A 308 -14.41 3.05 -10.83
CA LYS A 308 -15.19 3.81 -11.82
C LYS A 308 -16.57 3.22 -12.05
N ARG A 309 -16.65 1.89 -12.24
CA ARG A 309 -17.91 1.19 -12.49
C ARG A 309 -18.86 1.30 -11.29
N ALA A 310 -18.36 1.02 -10.08
CA ALA A 310 -19.16 1.10 -8.86
C ALA A 310 -19.72 2.51 -8.61
N LEU A 311 -18.88 3.55 -8.73
CA LEU A 311 -19.33 4.93 -8.54
C LEU A 311 -20.36 5.36 -9.59
N ARG A 312 -20.15 5.00 -10.87
CA ARG A 312 -21.12 5.32 -11.94
C ARG A 312 -22.46 4.61 -11.74
N ASN A 313 -22.46 3.37 -11.28
CA ASN A 313 -23.69 2.65 -10.99
C ASN A 313 -24.41 3.29 -9.80
N GLY A 314 -23.71 3.52 -8.68
CA GLY A 314 -24.29 4.17 -7.51
C GLY A 314 -24.82 5.58 -7.80
N PHE A 315 -24.19 6.35 -8.69
CA PHE A 315 -24.72 7.65 -9.13
C PHE A 315 -26.04 7.52 -9.91
N ARG A 316 -26.15 6.54 -10.82
CA ARG A 316 -27.38 6.27 -11.57
C ARG A 316 -28.53 5.79 -10.68
N GLU A 317 -28.19 5.05 -9.63
CA GLU A 317 -29.13 4.50 -8.65
C GLU A 317 -29.50 5.51 -7.54
N GLY A 318 -28.96 6.73 -7.57
CA GLY A 318 -29.22 7.75 -6.56
C GLY A 318 -28.53 7.52 -5.21
N VAL A 319 -27.61 6.55 -5.13
CA VAL A 319 -26.76 6.32 -3.94
C VAL A 319 -25.78 7.47 -3.75
N TYR A 320 -25.18 7.95 -4.83
CA TYR A 320 -24.29 9.11 -4.81
C TYR A 320 -24.96 10.28 -5.51
N ARG A 321 -24.98 11.46 -4.87
CA ARG A 321 -25.46 12.70 -5.52
C ARG A 321 -24.40 13.34 -6.42
N GLU A 322 -23.14 13.02 -6.19
CA GLU A 322 -22.03 13.53 -6.99
C GLU A 322 -20.88 12.51 -7.03
N ILE A 323 -20.23 12.40 -8.18
CA ILE A 323 -19.06 11.54 -8.39
C ILE A 323 -18.03 12.24 -9.27
N ALA A 324 -16.78 11.81 -9.18
CA ALA A 324 -15.72 12.20 -10.10
C ALA A 324 -16.08 11.83 -11.55
N ARG A 325 -16.33 12.84 -12.39
CA ARG A 325 -16.57 12.66 -13.84
C ARG A 325 -15.31 12.14 -14.52
N ASP A 326 -14.20 12.81 -14.24
CA ASP A 326 -12.87 12.47 -14.73
C ASP A 326 -11.96 11.97 -13.61
N VAL A 327 -10.91 11.26 -14.00
CA VAL A 327 -9.88 10.80 -13.06
C VAL A 327 -8.96 11.97 -12.71
N VAL A 328 -8.71 12.16 -11.42
CA VAL A 328 -7.70 13.12 -10.95
C VAL A 328 -6.35 12.41 -10.89
N ARG A 329 -5.30 13.07 -11.35
CA ARG A 329 -3.93 12.54 -11.40
C ARG A 329 -2.98 13.49 -10.67
N PRO A 330 -1.90 12.96 -10.08
CA PRO A 330 -0.90 13.80 -9.43
C PRO A 330 -0.22 14.73 -10.42
N GLY A 331 0.11 15.93 -9.95
CA GLY A 331 0.82 16.93 -10.73
C GLY A 331 2.25 16.51 -11.10
N ALA A 332 2.81 17.13 -12.15
CA ALA A 332 4.17 16.83 -12.61
C ALA A 332 5.26 17.09 -11.55
N TRP A 333 5.02 18.03 -10.61
CA TRP A 333 5.91 18.25 -9.49
C TRP A 333 5.88 17.07 -8.50
N GLU A 334 4.69 16.58 -8.15
CA GLU A 334 4.55 15.45 -7.22
C GLU A 334 5.18 14.19 -7.81
N VAL A 335 4.94 13.89 -9.10
CA VAL A 335 5.53 12.72 -9.75
C VAL A 335 7.05 12.76 -9.76
N ARG A 336 7.66 13.95 -9.91
CA ARG A 336 9.12 14.11 -9.81
C ARG A 336 9.63 13.90 -8.38
N ALA A 337 8.90 14.42 -7.38
CA ALA A 337 9.27 14.33 -5.98
C ALA A 337 8.96 12.96 -5.34
N ASN A 338 8.00 12.25 -5.90
CA ASN A 338 7.54 10.93 -5.49
C ASN A 338 7.16 10.11 -6.75
N PRO A 339 8.12 9.39 -7.37
CA PRO A 339 7.84 8.59 -8.56
C PRO A 339 6.76 7.51 -8.38
N ARG A 340 6.44 7.14 -7.13
CA ARG A 340 5.37 6.18 -6.81
C ARG A 340 3.98 6.75 -7.11
N ALA A 341 3.84 8.08 -7.17
CA ALA A 341 2.60 8.75 -7.56
C ALA A 341 2.29 8.61 -9.06
N SER A 342 3.27 8.28 -9.91
CA SER A 342 3.10 8.33 -11.38
C SER A 342 1.90 7.54 -11.93
N SER A 343 1.51 6.43 -11.31
CA SER A 343 0.37 5.62 -11.74
C SER A 343 -0.91 5.86 -10.94
N ALA A 344 -0.87 6.77 -9.96
CA ALA A 344 -1.99 7.06 -9.09
C ALA A 344 -3.14 7.72 -9.84
N LYS A 345 -4.34 7.31 -9.47
CA LYS A 345 -5.60 7.76 -10.03
C LYS A 345 -6.59 7.93 -8.89
N LEU A 346 -7.00 9.17 -8.66
CA LEU A 346 -7.96 9.53 -7.63
C LEU A 346 -9.37 9.58 -8.21
N ARG A 347 -10.30 8.92 -7.52
CA ARG A 347 -11.75 9.06 -7.72
C ARG A 347 -12.42 9.40 -6.41
N TRP A 348 -13.55 10.09 -6.49
CA TRP A 348 -14.30 10.52 -5.33
C TRP A 348 -15.81 10.45 -5.58
N ALA A 349 -16.57 10.43 -4.49
CA ALA A 349 -18.03 10.48 -4.50
C ALA A 349 -18.58 11.14 -3.24
N ILE A 350 -19.80 11.65 -3.32
CA ILE A 350 -20.55 12.19 -2.19
C ILE A 350 -21.85 11.41 -2.06
N ARG A 351 -22.08 10.82 -0.89
CA ARG A 351 -23.31 10.10 -0.56
C ARG A 351 -24.49 11.07 -0.67
N ALA A 352 -25.55 10.62 -1.36
CA ALA A 352 -26.76 11.42 -1.57
C ALA A 352 -27.32 11.95 -0.25
#